data_AF-R0G993-F1
#
_entry.id   AF-R0G993-F1
#
_cell.length_a   1.000
_cell.length_b   1.000
_cell.length_c   1.000
_cell.angle_alpha   90.00
_cell.angle_beta   90.00
_cell.angle_gamma   90.00
#
_symmetry.space_group_name_H-M   'P 1'
#
loop_
_entity.id
_entity.type
_entity.pdbx_description
1 polymer ?
#
loop_
_entity_poly.entity_id
_entity_poly.type
_entity_poly.pdbx_seq_one_letter_code
_entity_poly.pdbx_strand_id
1 'polypeptide(L)'
;MLLFVLTLVSILVCKASEAGQDPSHVCSKTDTSPIDNIPGCFDAVRLAADADTRWLSSDCCKAVRTLPYCLLVIFPTKLAVNTITLRNICIKKFPG
;
A
#
# COMPACT_ATOMS: atom_id res chain seq x y z
N MET A 1 1.57 -29.61 33.00
CA MET A 1 2.59 -29.85 31.95
C MET A 1 2.03 -29.66 30.55
N LEU A 2 0.98 -30.39 30.13
CA LEU A 2 0.38 -30.26 28.78
C LEU A 2 -0.29 -28.90 28.50
N LEU A 3 -0.94 -28.30 29.51
CA LEU A 3 -1.64 -27.02 29.37
C LEU A 3 -0.70 -25.85 29.05
N PHE A 4 0.53 -25.87 29.57
CA PHE A 4 1.54 -24.83 29.29
C PHE A 4 2.07 -24.90 27.85
N VAL A 5 2.13 -26.10 27.26
CA VAL A 5 2.57 -26.28 25.87
C VAL A 5 1.50 -25.78 24.91
N LEU A 6 0.23 -26.06 25.21
CA LEU A 6 -0.91 -25.61 24.41
C LEU A 6 -1.04 -24.08 24.36
N THR A 7 -0.81 -23.39 25.47
CA THR A 7 -0.86 -21.92 25.50
C THR A 7 0.28 -21.29 24.70
N LEU A 8 1.49 -21.86 24.76
CA LEU A 8 2.65 -21.38 23.98
C LEU A 8 2.43 -21.51 22.47
N VAL A 9 1.83 -22.61 22.00
CA VAL A 9 1.52 -22.80 20.58
C VAL A 9 0.47 -21.80 20.09
N SER A 10 -0.58 -21.54 20.88
CA SER A 10 -1.62 -20.57 20.51
C SER A 10 -1.09 -19.13 20.42
N ILE A 11 -0.18 -18.74 21.31
CA ILE A 11 0.46 -17.41 21.26
C ILE A 11 1.35 -17.27 20.01
N LEU A 12 2.00 -18.36 19.59
CA LEU A 12 2.88 -18.37 18.42
C LEU A 12 2.11 -18.20 17.10
N VAL A 13 0.91 -18.80 17.00
CA VAL A 13 0.04 -18.67 15.81
C VAL A 13 -0.49 -17.24 15.65
N CYS A 14 -0.85 -16.58 16.76
CA CYS A 14 -1.33 -15.20 16.70
C CYS A 14 -0.24 -14.19 16.27
N LYS A 15 1.02 -14.39 16.68
CA LYS A 15 2.12 -13.47 16.32
C LYS A 15 2.64 -13.63 14.89
N ALA A 16 2.45 -14.79 14.27
CA ALA A 16 2.84 -15.01 12.87
C ALA A 16 1.94 -14.26 11.88
N SER A 17 0.68 -13.99 12.25
CA SER A 17 -0.26 -13.28 11.38
C SER A 17 0.04 -11.79 11.23
N GLU A 18 0.82 -11.20 12.13
CA GLU A 18 1.28 -9.80 12.04
C GLU A 18 2.58 -9.66 11.22
N ALA A 19 3.21 -10.79 10.85
CA ALA A 19 4.46 -10.84 10.08
C ALA A 19 4.25 -11.11 8.58
N GLY A 20 3.01 -11.14 8.10
CA GLY A 20 2.66 -11.60 6.74
C GLY A 20 2.74 -10.56 5.62
N GLN A 21 3.06 -9.30 5.89
CA GLN A 21 3.28 -8.31 4.83
C GLN A 21 4.77 -8.22 4.54
N ASP A 22 5.25 -9.18 3.74
CA ASP A 22 6.55 -9.08 3.08
C ASP A 22 6.64 -7.69 2.42
N PRO A 23 7.63 -6.83 2.77
CA PRO A 23 7.81 -5.52 2.16
C PRO A 23 8.04 -5.61 0.63
N SER A 24 8.23 -6.82 0.10
CA SER A 24 8.38 -7.15 -1.30
C SER A 24 7.08 -7.60 -2.00
N HIS A 25 5.94 -7.65 -1.29
CA HIS A 25 4.66 -8.04 -1.88
C HIS A 25 4.19 -7.02 -2.92
N VAL A 26 4.10 -7.43 -4.19
CA VAL A 26 3.58 -6.61 -5.28
C VAL A 26 2.06 -6.48 -5.17
N CYS A 27 1.54 -5.26 -5.33
CA CYS A 27 0.10 -5.02 -5.26
C CYS A 27 -0.63 -5.85 -6.32
N SER A 28 -1.65 -6.60 -5.90
CA SER A 28 -2.55 -7.31 -6.80
C SER A 28 -3.53 -6.33 -7.46
N LYS A 29 -4.19 -6.76 -8.54
CA LYS A 29 -5.25 -5.96 -9.20
C LYS A 29 -6.39 -5.56 -8.27
N THR A 30 -6.71 -6.42 -7.31
CA THR A 30 -7.72 -6.13 -6.26
C THR A 30 -7.25 -5.02 -5.33
N ASP A 31 -5.96 -4.98 -5.01
CA ASP A 31 -5.36 -3.97 -4.13
C ASP A 31 -5.37 -2.60 -4.80
N THR A 32 -5.17 -2.53 -6.12
CA THR A 32 -5.17 -1.28 -6.89
C THR A 32 -6.58 -0.81 -7.28
N SER A 33 -7.62 -1.60 -7.04
CA SER A 33 -9.00 -1.22 -7.39
C SER A 33 -9.43 0.17 -6.88
N PRO A 34 -9.04 0.66 -5.68
CA PRO A 34 -9.44 1.99 -5.22
C PRO A 34 -8.89 3.11 -6.10
N ILE A 35 -7.67 2.97 -6.63
CA ILE A 35 -7.05 3.96 -7.51
C ILE A 35 -7.47 3.77 -8.97
N ASP A 36 -7.73 2.54 -9.40
CA ASP A 36 -8.20 2.23 -10.77
C ASP A 36 -9.63 2.75 -11.02
N ASN A 37 -10.45 2.82 -9.96
CA ASN A 37 -11.82 3.34 -10.02
C ASN A 37 -11.89 4.87 -10.17
N ILE A 38 -10.78 5.60 -9.96
CA ILE A 38 -10.73 7.05 -10.08
C ILE A 38 -10.06 7.40 -11.42
N PRO A 39 -10.76 8.08 -12.35
CA PRO A 39 -10.21 8.36 -13.67
C PRO A 39 -8.93 9.19 -13.55
N GLY A 40 -7.85 8.68 -14.16
CA GLY A 40 -6.53 9.32 -14.17
C GLY A 40 -5.73 9.20 -12.86
N CYS A 41 -6.26 8.56 -11.81
CA CYS A 41 -5.53 8.45 -10.53
C CYS A 41 -4.30 7.55 -10.65
N PHE A 42 -4.38 6.43 -11.38
CA PHE A 42 -3.21 5.59 -11.62
C PHE A 42 -2.08 6.36 -12.31
N ASP A 43 -2.39 7.16 -13.34
CA ASP A 43 -1.40 8.00 -14.02
C ASP A 43 -0.85 9.11 -13.12
N ALA A 44 -1.69 9.74 -12.30
CA ALA A 44 -1.25 10.73 -11.32
C ALA A 44 -0.32 10.13 -10.26
N VAL A 45 -0.61 8.91 -9.79
CA VAL A 45 0.23 8.14 -8.87
C VAL A 45 1.55 7.77 -9.52
N ARG A 46 1.51 7.37 -10.80
CA ARG A 46 2.70 7.13 -11.61
C ARG A 46 3.59 8.36 -11.73
N LEU A 47 3.03 9.54 -12.01
CA LEU A 47 3.79 10.79 -12.07
C LEU A 47 4.34 11.19 -10.69
N ALA A 48 3.56 10.98 -9.63
CA ALA A 48 3.99 11.28 -8.27
C ALA A 48 5.17 10.42 -7.80
N ALA A 49 5.29 9.19 -8.32
CA ALA A 49 6.46 8.34 -8.10
C ALA A 49 7.75 8.95 -8.68
N ASP A 50 7.65 9.66 -9.80
CA ASP A 50 8.73 10.46 -10.40
C ASP A 50 8.79 11.89 -9.82
N ALA A 51 8.31 12.07 -8.58
CA ALA A 51 8.22 13.33 -7.85
C ALA A 51 7.31 14.41 -8.47
N ASP A 52 6.56 14.12 -9.54
CA ASP A 52 5.57 15.03 -10.10
C ASP A 52 4.20 14.82 -9.47
N THR A 53 3.97 15.55 -8.37
CA THR A 53 2.73 15.44 -7.60
C THR A 53 1.60 16.30 -8.15
N ARG A 54 1.78 17.11 -9.20
CA ARG A 54 0.83 18.16 -9.63
C ARG A 54 -0.57 17.61 -9.93
N TRP A 55 -0.63 16.43 -10.54
CA TRP A 55 -1.85 15.77 -10.99
C TRP A 55 -2.59 14.97 -9.91
N LEU A 56 -2.01 14.80 -8.72
CA LEU A 56 -2.71 14.16 -7.61
C LEU A 56 -3.91 15.01 -7.18
N SER A 57 -5.11 14.43 -7.23
CA SER A 57 -6.33 15.02 -6.69
C SER A 57 -6.56 14.57 -5.24
N SER A 58 -7.38 15.32 -4.50
CA SER A 58 -7.79 14.95 -3.14
C SER A 58 -8.45 13.56 -3.12
N ASP A 59 -9.33 13.26 -4.07
CA ASP A 59 -10.04 11.97 -4.10
C ASP A 59 -9.11 10.81 -4.46
N CYS A 60 -8.17 11.02 -5.37
CA CYS A 60 -7.10 10.04 -5.63
C CYS A 60 -6.28 9.78 -4.37
N CYS A 61 -5.95 10.82 -3.59
CA CYS A 61 -5.22 10.64 -2.34
C CYS A 61 -6.04 9.97 -1.23
N LYS A 62 -7.38 10.12 -1.21
CA LYS A 62 -8.24 9.32 -0.33
C LYS A 62 -8.15 7.83 -0.70
N ALA A 63 -8.20 7.49 -1.98
CA ALA A 63 -8.03 6.11 -2.44
C ALA A 63 -6.63 5.55 -2.15
N VAL A 64 -5.56 6.33 -2.34
CA VAL A 64 -4.19 5.91 -2.00
C VAL A 64 -4.06 5.55 -0.52
N ARG A 65 -4.77 6.27 0.37
CA ARG A 65 -4.76 5.98 1.82
C ARG A 65 -5.46 4.68 2.19
N THR A 66 -6.34 4.15 1.35
CA THR A 66 -6.99 2.85 1.58
C THR A 66 -6.18 1.68 1.03
N LEU A 67 -5.10 1.94 0.28
CA LEU A 67 -4.26 0.87 -0.26
C LEU A 67 -3.56 0.09 0.87
N PRO A 68 -3.42 -1.24 0.73
CA PRO A 68 -2.61 -2.04 1.62
C PRO A 68 -1.12 -1.70 1.44
N TYR A 69 -0.29 -2.17 2.37
CA TYR A 69 1.15 -2.09 2.25
C TYR A 69 1.63 -3.08 1.18
N CYS A 70 2.04 -2.55 0.03
CA CYS A 70 2.51 -3.33 -1.11
C CYS A 70 3.39 -2.47 -2.04
N LEU A 71 4.09 -3.12 -2.97
CA LEU A 71 4.87 -2.50 -4.03
C LEU A 71 3.99 -2.29 -5.26
N LEU A 72 3.70 -1.03 -5.58
CA LEU A 72 3.01 -0.67 -6.80
C LEU A 72 4.01 -0.64 -7.96
N VAL A 73 3.83 -1.54 -8.92
CA VAL A 73 4.69 -1.59 -10.12
C VAL A 73 4.14 -0.64 -11.17
N ILE A 74 4.95 0.37 -11.52
CA ILE A 74 4.60 1.41 -12.47
C ILE A 74 5.33 1.13 -13.80
N PHE A 75 4.55 0.91 -14.86
CA PHE A 75 5.05 0.70 -16.22
C PHE A 75 4.91 1.99 -17.06
N PRO A 76 5.85 2.33 -17.98
CA PRO A 76 7.00 1.58 -18.49
C PRO A 76 8.31 1.75 -17.72
N THR A 77 8.37 2.65 -16.75
CA THR A 77 9.60 2.99 -16.01
C THR A 77 10.09 1.88 -15.05
N LYS A 78 9.40 0.73 -14.96
CA LYS A 78 9.70 -0.41 -14.08
C LYS A 78 10.06 0.02 -12.65
N LEU A 79 9.43 1.09 -12.16
CA LEU A 79 9.64 1.60 -10.82
C LEU A 79 8.62 0.92 -9.91
N ALA A 80 9.12 0.13 -8.95
CA ALA A 80 8.31 -0.41 -7.87
C ALA A 80 8.33 0.60 -6.72
N VAL A 81 7.17 1.21 -6.44
CA VAL A 81 7.05 2.19 -5.35
C VAL A 81 6.22 1.60 -4.23
N ASN A 82 6.75 1.69 -3.02
CA ASN A 82 6.02 1.30 -1.83
C ASN A 82 4.81 2.25 -1.61
N THR A 83 3.63 1.68 -1.38
CA THR A 83 2.40 2.45 -1.12
C THR A 83 2.51 3.38 0.10
N ILE A 84 3.42 3.10 1.05
CA ILE A 84 3.77 4.00 2.17
C ILE A 84 4.31 5.33 1.64
N THR A 85 5.19 5.30 0.64
CA THR A 85 5.76 6.51 0.04
C THR A 85 4.67 7.35 -0.61
N LEU A 86 3.77 6.70 -1.36
CA LEU A 86 2.61 7.36 -1.99
C LEU A 86 1.66 7.96 -0.94
N ARG A 87 1.41 7.23 0.15
CA ARG A 87 0.61 7.72 1.27
C ARG A 87 1.23 8.97 1.89
N ASN A 88 2.54 8.97 2.12
CA ASN A 88 3.26 10.13 2.67
C ASN A 88 3.19 11.34 1.74
N ILE A 89 3.32 11.14 0.43
CA ILE A 89 3.13 12.20 -0.58
C ILE A 89 1.72 12.78 -0.46
N CYS A 90 0.70 11.92 -0.38
CA CYS A 90 -0.69 12.33 -0.26
C CYS A 90 -1.02 13.05 1.06
N ILE A 91 -0.38 12.68 2.17
CA ILE A 91 -0.51 13.40 3.46
C ILE A 91 0.11 14.78 3.36
N LYS A 92 1.29 14.90 2.74
CA LYS A 92 1.96 16.20 2.56
C LYS A 92 1.19 17.14 1.64
N LYS A 93 0.64 16.64 0.53
CA LYS A 93 -0.07 17.47 -0.45
C LYS A 93 -1.48 17.84 0.00
N PHE A 94 -2.20 16.90 0.61
CA PHE A 94 -3.56 17.09 1.09
C PHE A 94 -3.65 16.70 2.57
N PRO A 95 -3.10 17.49 3.49
CA PRO A 95 -3.36 17.29 4.91
C PRO A 95 -4.88 17.38 5.08
N GLY A 96 -5.49 16.26 5.47
CA GLY A 96 -6.94 16.18 5.65
C GLY A 96 -7.38 17.11 6.77
#